data_AF-A0ABD1DWL5-F1
#
_entry.id   AF-A0ABD1DWL5-F1
#
_cell.length_a   1.000
_cell.length_b   1.000
_cell.length_c   1.000
_cell.angle_alpha   90.00
_cell.angle_beta   90.00
_cell.angle_gamma   90.00
#
_symmetry.space_group_name_H-M   'P 1'
#
loop_
_entity.id
_entity.type
_entity.pdbx_description
1 polymer ?
#
loop_
_entity_poly.entity_id
_entity_poly.type
_entity_poly.pdbx_seq_one_letter_code
_entity_poly.pdbx_strand_id
1 'polypeptide(L)'
;MINCLTLCVALSMVVGCTWAAATVDELADQNRSGPMLGCHKRVFTYRVSQTDNKGRECWDHVSVWSCHGRCDSNEISDWRFPYKRSHHPVCMHAGRTRSVAVLRHCHPDADPEAKLYEYMEPKSCSCQTCTSMDTSCEGPKQLNTDAVTKIFQIEEEEIENLKALIFPQQNPSRLWDLALFFAAV
;
A
#
# COMPACT_ATOMS: atom_id res chain seq x y z
N MET A 1 15.34 65.96 37.27
CA MET A 1 16.54 65.12 37.01
C MET A 1 16.16 63.70 37.35
N ILE A 2 15.67 62.96 36.36
CA ILE A 2 15.08 61.63 36.52
C ILE A 2 16.24 60.64 36.43
N ASN A 3 16.47 59.93 37.54
CA ASN A 3 17.66 59.14 37.80
C ASN A 3 17.69 57.86 36.94
N CYS A 4 18.89 57.55 36.47
CA CYS A 4 19.31 56.52 35.51
C CYS A 4 19.02 55.05 35.90
N LEU A 5 18.14 54.79 36.86
CA LEU A 5 17.79 53.45 37.33
C LEU A 5 16.53 52.87 36.63
N THR A 6 15.75 53.70 35.92
CA THR A 6 14.53 53.27 35.23
C THR A 6 14.75 52.88 33.76
N LEU A 7 15.97 53.02 33.21
CA LEU A 7 16.27 52.65 31.83
C LEU A 7 16.70 51.18 31.64
N CYS A 8 17.00 50.45 32.71
CA CYS A 8 17.47 49.05 32.60
C CYS A 8 16.33 48.02 32.51
N VAL A 9 15.07 48.39 32.77
CA VAL A 9 13.95 47.42 32.75
C VAL A 9 13.32 47.29 31.35
N ALA A 10 13.71 48.13 30.38
CA ALA A 10 13.15 48.12 29.03
C ALA A 10 14.00 47.36 27.98
N LEU A 11 14.96 46.52 28.39
CA LEU A 11 15.80 45.75 27.45
C LEU A 11 15.92 44.25 27.74
N SER A 12 14.96 43.67 28.46
CA SER A 12 14.90 42.21 28.70
C SER A 12 13.69 41.51 28.07
N MET A 13 13.02 42.14 27.09
CA MET A 13 11.87 41.53 26.37
C MET A 13 12.24 40.75 25.10
N VAL A 14 13.41 40.11 25.02
CA VAL A 14 13.75 39.25 23.85
C VAL A 14 14.34 37.89 24.23
N VAL A 15 14.23 37.46 25.49
CA VAL A 15 14.72 36.13 25.89
C VAL A 15 13.54 35.23 26.25
N GLY A 16 13.17 34.38 25.30
CA GLY A 16 12.72 33.02 25.62
C GLY A 16 11.23 32.80 25.82
N CYS A 17 10.38 33.20 24.87
CA CYS A 17 9.28 32.32 24.52
C CYS A 17 9.86 31.09 23.81
N THR A 18 10.49 30.17 24.55
CA THR A 18 10.69 28.81 24.06
C THR A 18 9.37 28.09 24.27
N TRP A 19 8.50 28.21 23.28
CA TRP A 19 7.47 27.23 23.03
C TRP A 19 8.20 25.89 22.96
N ALA A 20 8.00 25.06 23.99
CA ALA A 20 8.33 23.66 23.89
C ALA A 20 7.40 23.07 22.83
N ALA A 21 7.80 23.18 21.56
CA ALA A 21 7.31 22.29 20.54
C ALA A 21 7.79 20.91 20.99
N ALA A 22 6.91 20.17 21.67
CA ALA A 22 7.02 18.73 21.67
C ALA A 22 7.13 18.32 20.20
N THR A 23 8.31 17.85 19.81
CA THR A 23 8.47 17.22 18.50
C THR A 23 7.57 16.00 18.53
N VAL A 24 6.40 16.12 17.93
CA VAL A 24 5.60 15.00 17.44
C VAL A 24 6.39 14.32 16.33
N ASP A 25 7.48 13.66 16.71
CA ASP A 25 8.23 12.76 15.86
C ASP A 25 7.98 11.35 16.40
N GLU A 26 6.76 10.83 16.18
CA GLU A 26 6.52 9.39 15.99
C GLU A 26 5.08 9.08 15.53
N LEU A 27 4.49 9.85 14.59
CA LEU A 27 3.22 9.48 13.94
C LEU A 27 3.14 9.91 12.47
N ALA A 28 4.29 10.04 11.80
CA ALA A 28 4.36 10.36 10.38
C ALA A 28 5.21 9.35 9.61
N ASP A 29 4.80 8.07 9.63
CA ASP A 29 5.13 7.14 8.56
C ASP A 29 3.86 6.58 7.91
N GLN A 30 3.06 7.47 7.32
CA GLN A 30 1.88 7.08 6.53
C GLN A 30 1.65 7.93 5.29
N ASN A 31 2.66 8.66 4.77
CA ASN A 31 2.52 9.25 3.43
C ASN A 31 3.82 9.68 2.74
N ARG A 32 4.92 8.92 2.83
CA ARG A 32 6.04 9.10 1.91
C ARG A 32 5.79 8.32 0.62
N SER A 33 5.20 9.00 -0.36
CA SER A 33 5.27 8.65 -1.78
C SER A 33 6.67 8.93 -2.37
N GLY A 34 7.71 8.34 -1.73
CA GLY A 34 9.02 8.11 -2.33
C GLY A 34 9.09 6.66 -2.81
N PRO A 35 10.06 6.26 -3.66
CA PRO A 35 10.08 4.91 -4.21
C PRO A 35 10.39 3.92 -3.08
N MET A 36 9.35 3.29 -2.53
CA MET A 36 9.44 2.17 -1.60
C MET A 36 10.01 0.96 -2.34
N LEU A 37 11.33 0.99 -2.56
CA LEU A 37 12.07 -0.01 -3.30
C LEU A 37 12.35 -1.26 -2.45
N GLY A 38 12.28 -1.16 -1.12
CA GLY A 38 12.54 -2.29 -0.20
C GLY A 38 11.35 -3.24 -0.04
N CYS A 39 11.57 -4.39 0.59
CA CYS A 39 10.53 -5.34 0.98
C CYS A 39 9.66 -4.80 2.12
N HIS A 40 8.35 -4.63 1.89
CA HIS A 40 7.40 -4.04 2.84
C HIS A 40 6.02 -4.71 2.75
N LYS A 41 5.12 -4.37 3.68
CA LYS A 41 3.72 -4.84 3.64
C LYS A 41 2.90 -4.02 2.66
N ARG A 42 2.06 -4.69 1.88
CA ARG A 42 1.09 -4.07 0.98
C ARG A 42 -0.23 -4.82 1.03
N VAL A 43 -1.35 -4.10 0.93
CA VAL A 43 -2.67 -4.70 0.81
C VAL A 43 -2.89 -5.15 -0.63
N PHE A 44 -3.39 -6.37 -0.80
CA PHE A 44 -3.88 -6.88 -2.07
C PHE A 44 -5.33 -7.30 -1.93
N THR A 45 -6.16 -6.92 -2.90
CA THR A 45 -7.57 -7.30 -2.95
C THR A 45 -7.78 -8.33 -4.05
N TYR A 46 -8.38 -9.47 -3.74
CA TYR A 46 -8.70 -10.49 -4.74
C TYR A 46 -10.03 -11.15 -4.44
N ARG A 47 -10.64 -11.70 -5.49
CA ARG A 47 -11.88 -12.46 -5.36
C ARG A 47 -11.59 -13.85 -4.81
N VAL A 48 -12.28 -14.19 -3.73
CA VAL A 48 -12.28 -15.52 -3.12
C VAL A 48 -13.63 -16.18 -3.39
N SER A 49 -13.61 -17.48 -3.64
CA SER A 49 -14.81 -18.33 -3.70
C SER A 49 -14.56 -19.60 -2.89
N GLN A 50 -15.50 -19.95 -2.03
CA GLN A 50 -15.52 -21.18 -1.25
C GLN A 50 -16.82 -21.93 -1.50
N THR A 51 -16.71 -23.24 -1.59
CA THR A 51 -17.85 -24.12 -1.83
C THR A 51 -18.02 -25.08 -0.67
N ASP A 52 -19.26 -25.18 -0.18
CA ASP A 52 -19.66 -26.12 0.86
C ASP A 52 -19.69 -27.57 0.34
N ASN A 53 -19.75 -28.55 1.25
CA ASN A 53 -19.90 -29.98 0.98
C ASN A 53 -21.10 -30.30 0.07
N LYS A 54 -22.11 -29.43 0.03
CA LYS A 54 -23.32 -29.56 -0.81
C LYS A 54 -23.23 -28.80 -2.14
N GLY A 55 -22.06 -28.29 -2.52
CA GLY A 55 -21.86 -27.57 -3.78
C GLY A 55 -22.38 -26.11 -3.78
N ARG A 56 -22.72 -25.57 -2.61
CA ARG A 56 -23.23 -24.20 -2.47
C ARG A 56 -22.06 -23.23 -2.32
N GLU A 57 -22.05 -22.18 -3.14
CA GLU A 57 -20.93 -21.23 -3.22
C GLU A 57 -21.16 -19.98 -2.34
N CYS A 58 -20.08 -19.53 -1.72
CA CYS A 58 -19.90 -18.22 -1.11
C CYS A 58 -18.72 -17.51 -1.76
N TRP A 59 -18.85 -16.23 -2.08
CA TRP A 59 -17.76 -15.45 -2.67
C TRP A 59 -17.73 -14.01 -2.16
N ASP A 60 -16.56 -13.39 -2.19
CA ASP A 60 -16.38 -11.97 -1.91
C ASP A 60 -15.02 -11.48 -2.44
N HIS A 61 -14.81 -10.17 -2.45
CA HIS A 61 -13.49 -9.57 -2.59
C HIS A 61 -12.89 -9.37 -1.21
N VAL A 62 -11.74 -10.00 -0.96
CA VAL A 62 -11.04 -9.93 0.32
C VAL A 62 -9.77 -9.12 0.15
N SER A 63 -9.57 -8.14 1.02
CA SER A 63 -8.33 -7.37 1.12
C SER A 63 -7.43 -7.99 2.19
N VAL A 64 -6.23 -8.42 1.80
CA VAL A 64 -5.27 -9.10 2.67
C VAL A 64 -3.95 -8.34 2.72
N TRP A 65 -3.27 -8.35 3.86
CA TRP A 65 -1.88 -7.91 3.93
C TRP A 65 -0.95 -8.98 3.35
N SER A 66 -0.03 -8.58 2.48
CA SER A 66 1.02 -9.44 1.92
C SER A 66 2.35 -8.68 1.82
N CYS A 67 3.43 -9.39 1.50
CA CYS A 67 4.75 -8.78 1.30
C CYS A 67 5.00 -8.45 -0.17
N HIS A 68 5.52 -7.25 -0.41
CA HIS A 68 5.82 -6.73 -1.74
C HIS A 68 7.05 -5.82 -1.69
N GLY A 69 7.86 -5.83 -2.74
CA GLY A 69 9.04 -4.95 -2.83
C GLY A 69 10.20 -5.60 -3.57
N ARG A 70 11.38 -4.97 -3.50
CA ARG A 70 12.62 -5.50 -4.07
C ARG A 70 13.58 -5.92 -2.96
N CYS A 71 14.47 -6.83 -3.31
CA CYS A 71 15.56 -7.31 -2.48
C CYS A 71 16.85 -7.23 -3.26
N ASP A 72 17.92 -6.79 -2.60
CA ASP A 72 19.25 -6.74 -3.22
C ASP A 72 19.78 -8.15 -3.42
N SER A 73 20.27 -8.41 -4.62
CA SER A 73 20.86 -9.69 -4.99
C SER A 73 22.26 -9.47 -5.57
N ASN A 74 23.10 -10.48 -5.44
CA ASN A 74 24.49 -10.38 -5.89
C ASN A 74 24.99 -11.71 -6.45
N GLU A 75 25.93 -11.61 -7.38
CA GLU A 75 26.68 -12.73 -7.91
C GLU A 75 28.16 -12.50 -7.66
N ILE A 76 28.85 -13.51 -7.15
CA ILE A 76 30.29 -13.52 -6.95
C ILE A 76 30.87 -14.53 -7.95
N SER A 77 31.71 -14.05 -8.87
CA SER A 77 32.47 -14.92 -9.77
C SER A 77 33.54 -15.68 -8.98
N ASP A 78 33.56 -17.00 -9.09
CA ASP A 78 34.56 -17.87 -8.46
C ASP A 78 35.47 -18.46 -9.55
N TRP A 79 36.73 -18.75 -9.25
CA TRP A 79 37.67 -19.35 -10.20
C TRP A 79 37.53 -20.87 -10.29
N ARG A 80 36.88 -21.49 -9.30
CA ARG A 80 36.59 -22.93 -9.26
C ARG A 80 35.17 -23.20 -9.74
N PHE A 81 35.00 -24.28 -10.50
CA PHE A 81 33.69 -24.75 -10.95
C PHE A 81 32.72 -24.89 -9.75
N PRO A 82 31.47 -24.37 -9.83
CA PRO A 82 30.71 -23.91 -11.00
C PRO A 82 30.85 -22.41 -11.39
N TYR A 83 31.97 -21.76 -11.06
CA TYR A 83 32.37 -20.41 -11.49
C TYR A 83 31.50 -19.23 -11.02
N LYS A 84 30.36 -19.49 -10.36
CA LYS A 84 29.50 -18.46 -9.80
C LYS A 84 28.85 -18.90 -8.49
N ARG A 85 28.80 -17.97 -7.54
CA ARG A 85 27.98 -18.06 -6.33
C ARG A 85 26.97 -16.92 -6.38
N SER A 86 25.70 -17.27 -6.56
CA SER A 86 24.64 -16.27 -6.67
C SER A 86 23.76 -16.30 -5.42
N HIS A 87 23.49 -15.13 -4.85
CA HIS A 87 22.65 -14.93 -3.68
C HIS A 87 21.46 -14.06 -4.09
N HIS A 88 20.28 -14.69 -4.16
CA HIS A 88 19.04 -14.07 -4.62
C HIS A 88 17.94 -14.22 -3.56
N PRO A 89 17.92 -13.35 -2.53
CA PRO A 89 16.85 -13.34 -1.55
C PRO A 89 15.54 -12.87 -2.18
N VAL A 90 14.42 -13.37 -1.66
CA VAL A 90 13.07 -13.00 -2.10
C VAL A 90 12.34 -12.29 -0.95
N CYS A 91 11.49 -11.32 -1.28
CA CYS A 91 10.65 -10.63 -0.30
C CYS A 91 9.55 -11.58 0.18
N MET A 92 9.61 -11.99 1.46
CA MET A 92 8.71 -13.01 2.01
C MET A 92 8.19 -12.61 3.40
N HIS A 93 7.20 -13.37 3.88
CA HIS A 93 6.63 -13.20 5.22
C HIS A 93 7.68 -13.53 6.29
N ALA A 94 8.08 -12.53 7.07
CA ALA A 94 8.84 -12.70 8.30
C ALA A 94 7.86 -12.90 9.46
N GLY A 95 7.44 -14.15 9.62
CA GLY A 95 6.39 -14.56 10.56
C GLY A 95 4.98 -14.39 10.00
N ARG A 96 4.06 -15.25 10.44
CA ARG A 96 2.68 -15.28 9.95
C ARG A 96 1.68 -15.25 11.11
N THR A 97 0.51 -14.66 10.86
CA THR A 97 -0.65 -14.62 11.75
C THR A 97 -1.86 -15.16 11.00
N ARG A 98 -2.70 -15.94 11.67
CA ARG A 98 -3.98 -16.41 11.09
C ARG A 98 -5.00 -15.28 11.14
N SER A 99 -5.69 -15.07 10.03
CA SER A 99 -6.75 -14.08 9.88
C SER A 99 -7.96 -14.74 9.19
N VAL A 100 -9.16 -14.22 9.46
CA VAL A 100 -10.42 -14.76 8.93
C VAL A 100 -11.22 -13.64 8.31
N ALA A 101 -11.68 -13.84 7.07
CA ALA A 101 -12.60 -12.95 6.37
C ALA A 101 -14.00 -13.58 6.31
N VAL A 102 -15.03 -12.76 6.46
CA VAL A 102 -16.43 -13.20 6.34
C VAL A 102 -16.92 -12.87 4.93
N LEU A 103 -17.27 -13.90 4.15
CA LEU A 103 -17.79 -13.76 2.79
C LEU A 103 -19.26 -13.32 2.84
N ARG A 104 -19.58 -12.19 2.19
CA ARG A 104 -20.93 -11.60 2.26
C ARG A 104 -21.89 -12.18 1.23
N HIS A 105 -21.40 -12.64 0.07
CA HIS A 105 -22.26 -13.14 -1.01
C HIS A 105 -22.32 -14.66 -0.99
N CYS A 106 -23.34 -15.19 -0.32
CA CYS A 106 -23.55 -16.62 -0.17
C CYS A 106 -24.91 -17.05 -0.69
N HIS A 107 -25.01 -18.30 -1.13
CA HIS A 107 -26.30 -18.97 -1.30
C HIS A 107 -27.10 -18.92 0.02
N PRO A 108 -28.43 -18.68 0.00
CA PRO A 108 -29.23 -18.52 1.22
C PRO A 108 -29.09 -19.68 2.21
N ASP A 109 -29.01 -20.91 1.69
CA ASP A 109 -28.86 -22.12 2.50
C ASP A 109 -27.42 -22.54 2.79
N ALA A 110 -26.39 -21.80 2.33
CA ALA A 110 -24.99 -22.21 2.51
C ALA A 110 -24.63 -22.44 3.99
N ASP A 111 -23.82 -23.48 4.25
CA ASP A 111 -23.37 -23.75 5.62
C ASP A 111 -22.54 -22.58 6.16
N PRO A 112 -22.63 -22.29 7.47
CA PRO A 112 -21.97 -21.12 8.07
C PRO A 112 -20.44 -21.17 7.95
N GLU A 113 -19.85 -22.37 7.89
CA GLU A 113 -18.41 -22.57 7.71
C GLU A 113 -17.92 -22.09 6.34
N ALA A 114 -18.71 -22.28 5.28
CA ALA A 114 -18.38 -21.80 3.93
C ALA A 114 -18.28 -20.26 3.85
N LYS A 115 -18.87 -19.55 4.82
CA LYS A 115 -18.79 -18.08 4.93
C LYS A 115 -17.47 -17.60 5.52
N LEU A 116 -16.71 -18.46 6.19
CA LEU A 116 -15.47 -18.09 6.88
C LEU A 116 -14.28 -18.49 6.00
N TYR A 117 -13.55 -17.51 5.49
CA TYR A 117 -12.33 -17.72 4.73
C TYR A 117 -11.11 -17.49 5.62
N GLU A 118 -10.40 -18.56 5.96
CA GLU A 118 -9.16 -18.49 6.73
C GLU A 118 -7.96 -18.29 5.81
N TYR A 119 -7.07 -17.36 6.17
CA TYR A 119 -5.84 -17.08 5.43
C TYR A 119 -4.71 -16.64 6.37
N MET A 120 -3.50 -16.52 5.83
CA MET A 120 -2.30 -16.17 6.59
C MET A 120 -1.78 -14.79 6.18
N GLU A 121 -1.62 -13.91 7.16
CA GLU A 121 -1.06 -12.57 6.96
C GLU A 121 0.38 -12.46 7.50
N PRO A 122 1.22 -11.58 6.94
CA PRO A 122 2.57 -11.35 7.43
C PRO A 122 2.58 -10.55 8.74
N LYS A 123 3.31 -11.05 9.75
CA LYS A 123 3.68 -10.26 10.93
C LYS A 123 4.64 -9.14 10.56
N SER A 124 5.60 -9.44 9.68
CA SER A 124 6.52 -8.50 9.07
C SER A 124 6.98 -9.04 7.71
N CYS A 125 7.71 -8.24 6.94
CA CYS A 125 8.25 -8.63 5.64
C CYS A 125 9.77 -8.49 5.66
N SER A 126 10.49 -9.46 5.10
CA SER A 126 11.95 -9.39 4.99
C SER A 126 12.46 -10.10 3.73
N CYS A 127 13.66 -9.71 3.31
CA CYS A 127 14.40 -10.36 2.25
C CYS A 127 15.15 -11.57 2.81
N GLN A 128 14.78 -12.77 2.37
CA GLN A 128 15.36 -14.02 2.85
C GLN A 128 15.37 -15.09 1.76
N THR A 129 16.17 -16.14 1.93
CA THR A 129 16.20 -17.27 1.00
C THR A 129 14.86 -18.00 1.02
N CYS A 130 14.27 -18.24 -0.15
CA CYS A 130 13.00 -18.95 -0.25
C CYS A 130 13.16 -20.44 0.09
N THR A 131 12.28 -20.95 0.95
CA THR A 131 12.24 -22.36 1.35
C THR A 131 10.93 -23.01 0.91
N SER A 132 11.01 -24.16 0.25
CA SER A 132 9.84 -24.91 -0.23
C SER A 132 9.06 -25.68 0.84
N MET A 133 9.42 -25.52 2.13
CA MET A 133 8.71 -26.19 3.22
C MET A 133 7.28 -25.67 3.39
N ASP A 134 7.05 -24.40 3.12
CA ASP A 134 5.79 -23.71 3.40
C ASP A 134 5.43 -22.63 2.36
N THR A 135 6.26 -22.47 1.34
CA THR A 135 6.14 -21.42 0.33
C THR A 135 6.51 -21.99 -1.04
N SER A 136 5.73 -21.70 -2.07
CA SER A 136 6.08 -22.08 -3.45
C SER A 136 7.08 -21.08 -4.02
N CYS A 137 8.34 -21.50 -4.17
CA CYS A 137 9.45 -20.66 -4.65
C CYS A 137 9.50 -20.62 -6.18
N GLU A 138 8.45 -20.07 -6.79
CA GLU A 138 8.34 -19.95 -8.25
C GLU A 138 8.81 -18.59 -8.74
N GLY A 139 9.37 -18.56 -9.95
CA GLY A 139 9.63 -17.31 -10.67
C GLY A 139 8.32 -16.66 -11.14
N PRO A 140 8.38 -15.39 -11.60
CA PRO A 140 7.22 -14.72 -12.15
C PRO A 140 6.62 -15.54 -13.29
N LYS A 141 5.40 -16.05 -13.10
CA LYS A 141 4.62 -16.67 -14.17
C LYS A 141 4.17 -15.56 -15.12
N GLN A 142 4.35 -15.76 -16.42
CA GLN A 142 3.66 -14.93 -17.40
C GLN A 142 2.17 -15.22 -17.25
N LEU A 143 1.51 -14.40 -16.44
CA LEU A 143 0.08 -14.48 -16.21
C LEU A 143 -0.58 -14.07 -17.52
N ASN A 144 -1.12 -15.04 -18.26
CA ASN A 144 -2.00 -14.76 -19.38
C ASN A 144 -3.11 -13.81 -18.89
N THR A 145 -3.30 -12.74 -19.64
CA THR A 145 -3.69 -11.37 -19.27
C THR A 145 -5.15 -11.20 -18.82
N ASP A 146 -5.85 -12.26 -18.44
CA ASP A 146 -7.30 -12.17 -18.15
C ASP A 146 -7.62 -12.26 -16.66
N ALA A 147 -6.77 -12.92 -15.86
CA ALA A 147 -7.03 -13.16 -14.44
C ALA A 147 -6.46 -12.06 -13.51
N VAL A 148 -5.35 -11.42 -13.89
CA VAL A 148 -4.64 -10.44 -13.05
C VAL A 148 -5.06 -9.02 -13.36
N THR A 149 -5.46 -8.74 -14.60
CA THR A 149 -6.01 -7.44 -14.99
C THR A 149 -7.24 -7.12 -14.14
N LYS A 150 -8.05 -8.13 -13.78
CA LYS A 150 -9.16 -7.98 -12.83
C LYS A 150 -8.76 -7.61 -11.39
N ILE A 151 -7.53 -7.87 -10.95
CA ILE A 151 -7.06 -7.50 -9.59
C ILE A 151 -6.69 -6.02 -9.53
N PHE A 152 -6.14 -5.46 -10.62
CA PHE A 152 -5.77 -4.05 -10.70
C PHE A 152 -6.86 -3.15 -11.32
N GLN A 153 -7.76 -3.72 -12.15
CA GLN A 153 -8.84 -2.97 -12.82
C GLN A 153 -9.98 -2.55 -11.88
N ILE A 154 -10.14 -3.22 -10.72
CA ILE A 154 -11.15 -2.82 -9.74
C ILE A 154 -10.85 -1.42 -9.19
N GLU A 155 -9.57 -1.00 -9.14
CA GLU A 155 -9.21 0.33 -8.64
C GLU A 155 -9.53 1.47 -9.63
N GLU A 156 -9.48 1.24 -10.95
CA GLU A 156 -9.67 2.34 -11.91
C GLU A 156 -11.15 2.61 -12.24
N GLU A 157 -11.95 1.56 -12.43
CA GLU A 157 -13.34 1.69 -12.90
C GLU A 157 -14.28 2.22 -11.79
N GLU A 158 -14.04 1.84 -10.53
CA GLU A 158 -14.84 2.32 -9.40
C GLU A 158 -14.48 3.77 -9.03
N ILE A 159 -13.22 4.18 -9.18
CA ILE A 159 -12.76 5.56 -8.99
C ILE A 159 -13.31 6.48 -10.10
N GLU A 160 -13.38 6.03 -11.36
CA GLU A 160 -13.94 6.81 -12.45
C GLU A 160 -15.45 7.03 -12.30
N ASN A 161 -16.17 5.99 -11.87
CA ASN A 161 -17.60 6.09 -11.56
C ASN A 161 -17.89 6.96 -10.32
N LEU A 162 -17.04 6.92 -9.29
CA LEU A 162 -17.11 7.86 -8.15
C LEU A 162 -16.81 9.30 -8.56
N LYS A 163 -15.85 9.53 -9.46
CA LYS A 163 -15.57 10.86 -10.03
C LYS A 163 -16.74 11.41 -10.84
N ALA A 164 -17.42 10.56 -11.61
CA ALA A 164 -18.59 10.94 -12.41
C ALA A 164 -19.82 11.31 -11.55
N LEU A 165 -19.96 10.72 -10.35
CA LEU A 165 -21.04 11.04 -9.41
C LEU A 165 -20.77 12.31 -8.58
N ILE A 166 -19.49 12.63 -8.33
CA ILE A 166 -19.10 13.81 -7.53
C ILE A 166 -18.95 15.07 -8.38
N PHE A 167 -18.60 14.95 -9.67
CA PHE A 167 -18.44 16.09 -10.60
C PHE A 167 -19.32 15.93 -11.85
N PRO A 168 -20.63 16.22 -11.78
CA PRO A 168 -21.42 16.37 -12.99
C PRO A 168 -21.05 17.73 -13.58
N GLN A 169 -20.50 17.74 -14.80
CA GLN A 169 -20.24 18.94 -15.63
C GLN A 169 -18.89 19.66 -15.43
N GLN A 170 -17.77 19.03 -15.78
CA GLN A 170 -16.70 19.79 -16.43
C GLN A 170 -16.81 19.59 -17.95
N ASN A 171 -17.72 20.37 -18.56
CA ASN A 171 -17.90 20.40 -20.00
C ASN A 171 -16.65 21.03 -20.66
N PRO A 172 -15.88 20.31 -21.49
CA PRO A 172 -14.65 20.82 -22.09
C PRO A 172 -14.88 21.77 -23.30
N SER A 173 -16.12 22.18 -23.57
CA SER A 173 -16.47 22.99 -24.74
C SER A 173 -16.59 24.51 -24.51
N ARG A 174 -15.99 25.07 -23.44
CA ARG A 174 -15.97 26.53 -23.18
C ARG A 174 -14.58 27.13 -22.96
N LEU A 175 -13.54 26.51 -23.54
CA LEU A 175 -12.17 27.03 -23.47
C LEU A 175 -11.78 27.91 -24.67
N TRP A 176 -12.69 28.15 -25.63
CA TRP A 176 -12.40 29.00 -26.80
C TRP A 176 -12.96 30.42 -26.69
N ASP A 177 -13.93 30.69 -25.80
CA ASP A 177 -14.60 32.00 -25.73
C ASP A 177 -13.87 33.04 -24.85
N LEU A 178 -12.86 32.63 -24.07
CA LEU A 178 -12.08 33.55 -23.23
C LEU A 178 -10.74 33.98 -23.84
N ALA A 179 -10.29 33.34 -24.93
CA ALA A 179 -9.07 33.73 -25.64
C ALA A 179 -9.26 34.98 -26.52
N LEU A 180 -10.50 35.37 -26.83
CA LEU A 180 -10.81 36.55 -27.65
C LEU A 180 -10.98 37.85 -26.85
N PHE A 181 -11.07 37.79 -25.52
CA PHE A 181 -11.23 38.99 -24.68
C PHE A 181 -9.92 39.64 -24.23
N PHE A 182 -8.77 38.98 -24.36
CA PHE A 182 -7.46 39.52 -23.96
C PHE A 182 -6.59 40.02 -25.13
N ALA A 183 -7.07 40.00 -26.36
CA ALA A 183 -6.37 40.54 -27.53
C ALA A 183 -6.84 41.96 -27.93
N ALA A 184 -7.73 42.57 -27.14
CA ALA A 184 -8.29 43.90 -27.40
C ALA A 184 -8.35 44.76 -26.11
N VAL A 185 -7.23 44.90 -25.41
CA VAL A 185 -6.92 46.05 -24.54
C VAL A 185 -5.43 46.36 -24.67
#